data_AF-A0A3B9GPV8-F1
#
_entry.id   AF-A0A3B9GPV8-F1
#
_cell.length_a   1.000
_cell.length_b   1.000
_cell.length_c   1.000
_cell.angle_alpha   90.00
_cell.angle_beta   90.00
_cell.angle_gamma   90.00
#
_symmetry.space_group_name_H-M   'P 1'
#
loop_
_entity.id
_entity.type
_entity.pdbx_description
1 polymer ?
#
loop_
_entity_poly.entity_id
_entity_poly.type
_entity_poly.pdbx_seq_one_letter_code
_entity_poly.pdbx_strand_id
1 'polypeptide(L)'
;MISRKTLAAFFLSGILWANAQSPEMFEPYKRTSLRLPAVPILVNDPYFSIWSPYDNLQEGPTKHWTGADKPILGILRVDDIAYRFMGDDNRELLETVLPMADEEVWTAPYTEE
;
A
#
# COMPACT_ATOMS: atom_id res chain seq x y z
N MET A 1 -37.35 16.16 34.69
CA MET A 1 -38.20 14.95 34.82
C MET A 1 -38.34 14.34 33.43
N ILE A 2 -37.60 13.25 33.14
CA ILE A 2 -37.58 12.60 31.83
C ILE A 2 -38.86 11.75 31.69
N SER A 3 -39.60 11.97 30.61
CA SER A 3 -40.85 11.27 30.32
C SER A 3 -40.61 9.78 30.00
N ARG A 4 -41.54 8.89 30.41
CA ARG A 4 -41.48 7.46 30.07
C ARG A 4 -41.38 7.23 28.56
N LYS A 5 -41.92 8.13 27.74
CA LYS A 5 -41.85 8.07 26.28
C LYS A 5 -40.47 8.42 25.73
N THR A 6 -39.77 9.40 26.33
CA THR A 6 -38.40 9.75 25.92
C THR A 6 -37.41 8.67 26.35
N LEU A 7 -37.57 8.09 27.55
CA LEU A 7 -36.75 6.96 27.99
C LEU A 7 -36.92 5.72 27.08
N ALA A 8 -38.15 5.42 26.67
CA ALA A 8 -38.42 4.32 25.73
C ALA A 8 -37.82 4.57 24.33
N ALA A 9 -37.86 5.82 23.85
CA ALA A 9 -37.25 6.19 22.56
C ALA A 9 -35.72 6.06 22.58
N PHE A 10 -35.05 6.43 23.68
CA PHE A 10 -33.60 6.24 23.86
C PHE A 10 -33.21 4.76 23.95
N PHE A 11 -34.03 3.91 24.58
CA PHE A 11 -33.80 2.47 24.60
C PHE A 11 -33.96 1.84 23.21
N LEU A 12 -34.99 2.24 22.46
CA LEU A 12 -35.25 1.72 21.12
C LEU A 12 -34.15 2.12 20.12
N SER A 13 -33.64 3.36 20.21
CA SER A 13 -32.52 3.79 19.38
C SER A 13 -31.23 3.04 19.75
N GLY A 14 -30.92 2.83 21.03
CA GLY A 14 -29.74 2.06 21.45
C GLY A 14 -29.73 0.62 20.92
N ILE A 15 -30.89 -0.05 20.88
CA ILE A 15 -31.03 -1.42 20.35
C ILE A 15 -30.83 -1.45 18.82
N LEU A 16 -31.32 -0.44 18.10
CA LEU A 16 -31.13 -0.32 16.65
C LEU A 16 -29.67 -0.08 16.27
N TRP A 17 -28.94 0.74 17.05
CA TRP A 17 -27.51 0.98 16.82
C TRP A 17 -26.67 -0.26 17.11
N ALA A 18 -26.97 -1.01 18.17
CA ALA A 18 -26.23 -2.23 18.53
C ALA A 18 -26.38 -3.38 17.51
N ASN A 19 -27.53 -3.45 16.80
CA ASN A 19 -27.77 -4.50 15.80
C ASN A 19 -27.33 -4.11 14.37
N ALA A 20 -26.89 -2.87 14.13
CA ALA A 20 -26.53 -2.40 12.79
C ALA A 20 -25.13 -2.83 12.31
N GLN A 21 -24.28 -3.36 13.20
CA GLN A 21 -22.90 -3.75 12.87
C GLN A 21 -22.58 -5.18 13.33
N SER A 22 -23.35 -6.17 12.84
CA SER A 22 -22.99 -7.57 13.05
C SER A 22 -21.84 -8.00 12.13
N PRO A 23 -20.94 -8.92 12.55
CA PRO A 23 -19.85 -9.43 11.71
C PRO A 23 -20.32 -10.07 10.40
N GLU A 24 -21.55 -10.59 10.38
CA GLU A 24 -22.21 -11.20 9.22
C GLU A 24 -22.35 -10.21 8.04
N MET A 25 -22.41 -8.90 8.31
CA MET A 25 -22.41 -7.85 7.27
C MET A 25 -21.11 -7.78 6.46
N PHE A 26 -20.00 -8.31 6.99
CA PHE A 26 -18.70 -8.32 6.33
C PHE A 26 -18.40 -9.65 5.62
N GLU A 27 -19.31 -10.62 5.70
CA GLU A 27 -19.16 -11.87 4.96
C GLU A 27 -19.67 -11.74 3.52
N PRO A 28 -18.90 -12.17 2.51
CA PRO A 28 -19.36 -12.16 1.14
C PRO A 28 -20.49 -13.17 0.94
N TYR A 29 -21.59 -12.75 0.29
CA TYR A 29 -22.75 -13.61 -0.02
C TYR A 29 -22.38 -14.87 -0.83
N LYS A 30 -21.24 -14.82 -1.54
CA LYS A 30 -20.67 -15.94 -2.29
C LYS A 30 -19.15 -15.88 -2.17
N ARG A 31 -18.54 -16.95 -1.66
CA ARG A 31 -17.08 -17.10 -1.66
C ARG A 31 -16.60 -17.32 -3.09
N THR A 32 -15.56 -16.59 -3.48
CA THR A 32 -14.92 -16.69 -4.79
C THR A 32 -13.42 -16.86 -4.59
N SER A 33 -12.77 -17.64 -5.46
CA SER A 33 -11.31 -17.79 -5.50
C SER A 33 -10.63 -16.73 -6.37
N LEU A 34 -11.37 -15.72 -6.83
CA LEU A 34 -10.82 -14.62 -7.63
C LEU A 34 -9.91 -13.75 -6.76
N ARG A 35 -8.68 -13.55 -7.22
CA ARG A 35 -7.79 -12.51 -6.70
C ARG A 35 -8.00 -11.21 -7.46
N LEU A 36 -7.66 -10.09 -6.82
CA LEU A 36 -7.60 -8.81 -7.51
C LEU A 36 -6.46 -8.85 -8.54
N PRO A 37 -6.65 -8.27 -9.74
CA PRO A 37 -5.61 -8.23 -10.76
C PRO A 37 -4.38 -7.40 -10.34
N ALA A 38 -4.57 -6.45 -9.42
CA ALA A 38 -3.49 -5.69 -8.81
C ALA A 38 -3.89 -5.22 -7.40
N VAL A 39 -2.91 -5.07 -6.51
CA VAL A 39 -3.08 -4.58 -5.14
C VAL A 39 -2.43 -3.20 -4.95
N PRO A 40 -3.06 -2.27 -4.22
CA PRO A 40 -2.51 -0.94 -4.03
C PRO A 40 -1.30 -0.99 -3.09
N ILE A 41 -0.21 -0.31 -3.46
CA ILE A 41 1.00 -0.17 -2.65
C ILE A 41 1.06 1.21 -2.00
N LEU A 42 0.79 2.26 -2.78
CA LEU A 42 0.79 3.63 -2.33
C LEU A 42 -0.28 4.40 -3.10
N VAL A 43 -1.28 4.93 -2.40
CA VAL A 43 -2.37 5.70 -3.01
C VAL A 43 -2.54 6.98 -2.21
N ASN A 44 -2.14 8.11 -2.78
CA ASN A 44 -2.31 9.43 -2.18
C ASN A 44 -3.39 10.24 -2.90
N ASP A 45 -3.28 10.31 -4.23
CA ASP A 45 -4.17 11.08 -5.09
C ASP A 45 -4.34 10.34 -6.44
N PRO A 46 -5.28 10.78 -7.31
CA PRO A 46 -5.54 10.09 -8.58
C PRO A 46 -4.34 9.99 -9.53
N TYR A 47 -3.35 10.87 -9.42
CA TYR A 47 -2.13 10.87 -10.23
C TYR A 47 -0.94 10.23 -9.51
N PHE A 48 -1.04 10.03 -8.21
CA PHE A 48 -0.07 9.32 -7.40
C PHE A 48 -0.70 8.08 -6.76
N SER A 49 -0.89 7.08 -7.63
CA SER A 49 -1.48 5.79 -7.30
C SER A 49 -0.64 4.66 -7.91
N ILE A 50 0.05 3.90 -7.05
CA ILE A 50 1.02 2.87 -7.40
C ILE A 50 0.54 1.51 -6.88
N TRP A 51 0.62 0.50 -7.74
CA TRP A 51 0.00 -0.81 -7.59
C TRP A 51 1.00 -1.92 -7.91
N SER A 52 0.80 -3.10 -7.33
CA SER A 52 1.50 -4.32 -7.70
C SER A 52 0.55 -5.26 -8.44
N PRO A 53 0.84 -5.64 -9.71
CA PRO A 53 0.04 -6.62 -10.44
C PRO A 53 0.42 -8.09 -10.11
N TYR A 54 1.43 -8.30 -9.28
CA TYR A 54 2.07 -9.60 -9.08
C TYR A 54 1.41 -10.45 -8.00
N ASP A 55 1.74 -11.73 -7.97
CA ASP A 55 1.34 -12.64 -6.88
C ASP A 55 2.20 -12.38 -5.65
N ASN A 56 3.51 -12.27 -5.87
CA ASN A 56 4.48 -11.90 -4.85
C ASN A 56 5.14 -10.54 -5.17
N LEU A 57 5.41 -9.76 -4.14
CA LEU A 57 5.80 -8.35 -4.26
C LEU A 57 7.20 -8.14 -4.89
N GLN A 58 8.03 -9.18 -4.89
CA GLN A 58 9.37 -9.21 -5.44
C GLN A 58 9.47 -9.67 -6.91
N GLU A 59 8.34 -9.99 -7.54
CA GLU A 59 8.30 -10.56 -8.91
C GLU A 59 8.56 -9.52 -10.01
N GLY A 60 8.38 -8.23 -9.74
CA GLY A 60 8.59 -7.21 -10.76
C GLY A 60 8.34 -5.77 -10.30
N PRO A 61 8.41 -4.80 -11.22
CA PRO A 61 8.26 -3.39 -10.92
C PRO A 61 6.80 -3.02 -10.63
N THR A 62 6.60 -2.21 -9.59
CA THR A 62 5.30 -1.58 -9.32
C THR A 62 4.86 -0.70 -10.48
N LYS A 63 3.54 -0.61 -10.69
CA LYS A 63 2.91 0.09 -11.80
C LYS A 63 2.09 1.27 -11.31
N HIS A 64 2.12 2.36 -12.04
CA HIS A 64 1.11 3.41 -11.91
C HIS A 64 -0.26 2.86 -12.34
N TRP A 65 -1.36 3.48 -11.90
CA TRP A 65 -2.72 3.04 -12.29
C TRP A 65 -2.96 3.00 -13.81
N THR A 66 -2.19 3.79 -14.59
CA THR A 66 -2.22 3.75 -16.07
C THR A 66 -1.47 2.57 -16.68
N GLY A 67 -0.88 1.70 -15.87
CA GLY A 67 -0.03 0.58 -16.30
C GLY A 67 1.43 0.95 -16.58
N ALA A 68 1.78 2.24 -16.53
CA ALA A 68 3.16 2.70 -16.72
C ALA A 68 4.06 2.27 -15.56
N ASP A 69 5.30 1.94 -15.87
CA ASP A 69 6.28 1.51 -14.88
C ASP A 69 6.64 2.66 -13.94
N LYS A 70 6.47 2.39 -12.64
CA LYS A 70 6.90 3.26 -11.54
C LYS A 70 7.59 2.36 -10.51
N PRO A 71 8.80 1.87 -10.82
CA PRO A 71 9.48 0.90 -9.99
C PRO A 71 9.83 1.49 -8.62
N ILE A 72 9.45 0.79 -7.56
CA ILE A 72 9.87 1.04 -6.18
C ILE A 72 10.61 -0.20 -5.68
N LEU A 73 11.78 0.02 -5.09
CA LEU A 73 12.56 -1.04 -4.47
C LEU A 73 12.36 -1.00 -2.95
N GLY A 74 11.83 -2.09 -2.39
CA GLY A 74 11.73 -2.26 -0.93
C GLY A 74 12.87 -3.11 -0.41
N ILE A 75 13.76 -2.49 0.37
CA ILE A 75 14.86 -3.17 1.06
C ILE A 75 14.68 -3.00 2.55
N LEU A 76 14.85 -4.09 3.29
CA LEU A 76 14.85 -4.14 4.74
C LEU A 76 16.23 -4.61 5.20
N ARG A 77 16.89 -3.85 6.07
CA ARG A 77 18.18 -4.23 6.66
C ARG A 77 17.96 -4.89 8.03
N VAL A 78 18.49 -6.08 8.22
CA VAL A 78 18.45 -6.86 9.46
C VAL A 78 19.86 -7.36 9.75
N ASP A 79 20.44 -6.96 10.88
CA ASP A 79 21.79 -7.35 11.29
C ASP A 79 22.85 -7.13 10.19
N ASP A 80 22.88 -5.91 9.64
CA ASP A 80 23.73 -5.51 8.50
C ASP A 80 23.49 -6.23 7.16
N ILE A 81 22.55 -7.19 7.11
CA ILE A 81 22.17 -7.87 5.88
C ILE A 81 20.97 -7.17 5.25
N ALA A 82 21.09 -6.79 3.98
CA ALA A 82 20.02 -6.16 3.20
C ALA A 82 19.17 -7.21 2.48
N TYR A 83 17.89 -7.30 2.85
CA TYR A 83 16.89 -8.16 2.23
C TYR A 83 15.96 -7.35 1.34
N ARG A 84 15.84 -7.72 0.06
CA ARG A 84 14.84 -7.16 -0.84
C ARG A 84 13.51 -7.88 -0.62
N PHE A 85 12.45 -7.12 -0.36
CA PHE A 85 11.10 -7.65 -0.19
C PHE A 85 10.11 -7.13 -1.25
N MET A 86 10.48 -6.13 -2.05
CA MET A 86 9.63 -5.53 -3.08
C MET A 86 10.45 -5.03 -4.27
N GLY A 87 9.84 -5.09 -5.45
CA GLY A 87 10.41 -4.60 -6.71
C GLY A 87 11.25 -5.67 -7.40
N ASP A 88 11.65 -5.42 -8.63
CA ASP A 88 12.46 -6.34 -9.43
C ASP A 88 13.95 -6.27 -9.05
N ASP A 89 14.67 -7.37 -9.28
CA ASP A 89 16.13 -7.43 -9.31
C ASP A 89 16.71 -6.61 -10.45
N ASN A 90 15.96 -6.52 -11.55
CA ASN A 90 16.44 -6.07 -12.84
C ASN A 90 16.88 -4.60 -12.80
N ARG A 91 18.15 -4.41 -12.45
CA ARG A 91 18.87 -3.15 -12.58
C ARG A 91 19.06 -2.95 -14.07
N GLU A 92 18.15 -2.23 -14.71
CA GLU A 92 18.57 -1.44 -15.87
C GLU A 92 19.63 -0.48 -15.33
N LEU A 93 20.89 -0.92 -15.36
CA LEU A 93 22.04 -0.07 -15.12
C LEU A 93 21.91 1.02 -16.17
N LEU A 94 21.51 2.21 -15.73
CA LEU A 94 21.37 3.35 -16.61
C LEU A 94 22.75 3.62 -17.19
N GLU A 95 22.90 3.43 -18.49
CA GLU A 95 24.16 3.71 -19.16
C GLU A 95 24.40 5.22 -19.13
N THR A 96 25.52 5.63 -18.57
CA THR A 96 25.97 7.01 -18.62
C THR A 96 26.30 7.41 -20.05
N VAL A 97 25.42 8.20 -20.67
CA VAL A 97 25.60 8.69 -22.05
C VAL A 97 26.28 10.06 -22.09
N LEU A 98 26.20 10.85 -21.02
CA LEU A 98 26.70 12.22 -20.99
C LEU A 98 27.99 12.35 -20.17
N PRO A 99 28.97 13.14 -20.64
CA PRO A 99 30.27 13.30 -19.97
C PRO A 99 30.21 14.05 -18.63
N MET A 100 29.05 14.56 -18.22
CA MET A 100 28.83 15.20 -16.91
C MET A 100 28.05 14.33 -15.93
N ALA A 101 27.69 13.11 -16.34
CA ALA A 101 27.02 12.13 -15.49
C ALA A 101 28.03 11.09 -14.99
N ASP A 102 29.17 11.53 -14.45
CA ASP A 102 30.16 10.61 -13.88
C ASP A 102 29.52 9.77 -12.76
N GLU A 103 29.73 8.46 -12.82
CA GLU A 103 29.27 7.48 -11.83
C GLU A 103 30.24 7.33 -10.64
N GLU A 104 31.19 8.25 -10.50
CA GLU A 104 32.14 8.22 -9.40
C GLU A 104 31.42 8.39 -8.05
N VAL A 105 31.94 7.69 -7.02
CA VAL A 105 31.38 7.76 -5.67
C VAL A 105 31.47 9.20 -5.16
N TRP A 106 30.31 9.84 -5.04
CA TRP A 106 30.20 11.20 -4.52
C TRP A 106 30.73 11.26 -3.09
N THR A 107 31.87 11.93 -2.91
CA THR A 107 32.51 12.09 -1.61
C THR A 107 32.19 13.49 -1.08
N ALA A 108 31.17 13.61 -0.22
CA ALA A 108 30.85 14.87 0.44
C ALA A 108 30.93 14.73 1.96
N PRO A 109 31.38 15.79 2.68
CA PRO A 109 31.25 15.85 4.12
C PRO A 109 29.76 15.89 4.49
N TYR A 110 29.33 15.06 5.43
CA TYR A 110 28.00 15.12 6.02
C TYR A 110 28.10 15.34 7.53
N THR A 111 27.12 16.03 8.09
CA THR A 111 27.00 16.26 9.53
C THR A 111 25.95 15.30 10.07
N GLU A 112 26.29 14.51 11.08
CA GLU A 112 25.30 13.80 11.89
C GLU A 112 24.82 14.71 13.02
N GLU A 113 23.51 14.73 13.26
CA GLU A 113 22.89 15.35 14.44
C GLU A 113 22.81 14.36 15.60
#